data_AF-A0A662Y0L9-F1
#
_entry.id   AF-A0A662Y0L9-F1
#
_cell.length_a   1.000
_cell.length_b   1.000
_cell.length_c   1.000
_cell.angle_alpha   90.00
_cell.angle_beta   90.00
_cell.angle_gamma   90.00
#
_symmetry.space_group_name_H-M   'P 1'
#
loop_
_entity.id
_entity.type
_entity.pdbx_description
1 polymer ?
#
loop_
_entity_poly.entity_id
_entity_poly.type
_entity_poly.pdbx_seq_one_letter_code
_entity_poly.pdbx_strand_id
1 'polypeptide(L)'
;MEETAALLGATGTHRALPRLSRPLGAALSRLAGVTGLLEQLRKREADCSPEYLSTLIPHVLPCLRDHNSKIAQAALEILELLVARVPEATVRSYFKLLWISLVERLGDSKKAAEVVVEISVALDVSTVLEKLKDCTRHKNWRTREQVRGVVSGRTQRKATFLLLIPG
;
A
#
# COMPACT_ATOMS: atom_id res chain seq x y z
N MET A 1 39.57 66.00 16.96
CA MET A 1 40.54 65.34 16.06
C MET A 1 40.60 63.90 16.52
N GLU A 2 40.17 62.88 15.81
CA GLU A 2 39.95 62.72 14.37
C GLU A 2 39.00 61.53 14.17
N GLU A 3 38.27 61.60 13.07
CA GLU A 3 37.33 60.63 12.51
C GLU A 3 38.11 59.48 11.86
N THR A 4 37.65 58.21 11.95
CA THR A 4 37.37 57.34 10.78
C THR A 4 37.10 55.86 11.12
N ALA A 5 36.18 55.32 10.33
CA ALA A 5 35.57 54.00 10.27
C ALA A 5 36.47 52.75 10.35
N ALA A 6 35.89 51.64 10.84
CA ALA A 6 35.80 50.39 10.06
C ALA A 6 34.84 49.38 10.72
N LEU A 7 33.78 49.05 9.97
CA LEU A 7 32.97 47.84 10.08
C LEU A 7 33.83 46.58 10.08
N LEU A 8 33.48 45.54 10.86
CA LEU A 8 33.36 44.14 10.42
C LEU A 8 33.15 43.20 11.61
N GLY A 9 32.19 42.28 11.47
CA GLY A 9 32.35 40.93 12.00
C GLY A 9 31.51 40.54 13.22
N ALA A 10 30.19 40.62 13.10
CA ALA A 10 29.31 39.79 13.93
C ALA A 10 29.55 38.32 13.56
N THR A 11 30.37 37.61 14.33
CA THR A 11 30.64 36.18 14.17
C THR A 11 29.42 35.39 14.64
N GLY A 12 28.51 35.16 13.70
CA GLY A 12 27.48 34.14 13.83
C GLY A 12 28.13 32.78 14.06
N THR A 13 28.00 32.27 15.29
CA THR A 13 28.31 30.89 15.64
C THR A 13 27.23 29.98 15.07
N HIS A 14 27.26 29.79 13.75
CA HIS A 14 26.44 28.82 13.07
C HIS A 14 27.00 27.43 13.41
N ARG A 15 26.41 26.81 14.43
CA ARG A 15 26.66 25.41 14.81
C ARG A 15 26.31 24.54 13.61
N ALA A 16 27.33 24.17 12.84
CA ALA A 16 27.20 23.28 11.70
C ALA A 16 26.70 21.91 12.19
N LEU A 17 25.43 21.63 11.95
CA LEU A 17 24.87 20.29 12.06
C LEU A 17 25.54 19.41 10.98
N PRO A 18 25.95 18.17 11.33
CA PRO A 18 26.62 17.30 10.39
C PRO A 18 25.67 16.92 9.25
N ARG A 19 26.16 17.11 8.03
CA ARG A 19 25.52 16.67 6.79
C ARG A 19 25.43 15.14 6.78
N LEU A 20 24.27 14.60 7.18
CA LEU A 20 23.88 13.23 6.85
C LEU A 20 23.51 13.18 5.37
N SER A 21 24.49 12.76 4.57
CA SER A 21 24.34 12.44 3.16
C SER A 21 23.62 11.10 2.98
N ARG A 22 22.53 11.09 2.17
CA ARG A 22 21.71 9.97 1.60
C ARG A 22 20.34 9.68 2.29
N PRO A 23 19.41 9.01 1.57
CA PRO A 23 18.15 9.54 1.04
C PRO A 23 16.93 9.34 1.97
N LEU A 24 17.02 9.77 3.23
CA LEU A 24 15.89 9.62 4.17
C LEU A 24 14.69 10.52 3.83
N GLY A 25 14.93 11.71 3.26
CA GLY A 25 13.88 12.69 2.95
C GLY A 25 12.86 12.22 1.91
N ALA A 26 13.31 11.50 0.87
CA ALA A 26 12.43 11.00 -0.17
C ALA A 26 11.50 9.88 0.34
N ALA A 27 12.01 8.97 1.17
CA ALA A 27 11.22 7.89 1.75
C ALA A 27 10.22 8.42 2.80
N LEU A 28 10.61 9.40 3.62
CA LEU A 28 9.70 10.04 4.58
C LEU A 28 8.62 10.87 3.88
N SER A 29 8.96 11.60 2.82
CA SER A 29 8.00 12.36 2.02
C SER A 29 7.05 11.45 1.23
N ARG A 30 7.55 10.33 0.68
CA ARG A 30 6.74 9.27 0.09
C ARG A 30 5.82 8.60 1.11
N LEU A 31 6.34 8.30 2.31
CA LEU A 31 5.54 7.71 3.38
C LEU A 31 4.42 8.68 3.80
N ALA A 32 4.73 9.95 4.04
CA ALA A 32 3.74 10.97 4.39
C ALA A 32 2.68 11.16 3.29
N GLY A 33 3.09 11.11 2.01
CA GLY A 33 2.17 11.16 0.88
C GLY A 33 1.23 9.94 0.80
N VAL A 34 1.79 8.74 0.96
CA VAL A 34 1.00 7.48 0.94
C VAL A 34 0.06 7.41 2.15
N THR A 35 0.52 7.77 3.35
CA THR A 35 -0.36 7.80 4.54
C THR A 35 -1.42 8.89 4.44
N GLY A 36 -1.07 10.06 3.91
CA GLY A 36 -2.05 11.14 3.66
C GLY A 36 -3.11 10.74 2.64
N LEU A 37 -2.73 10.04 1.56
CA LEU A 37 -3.68 9.48 0.59
C LEU A 37 -4.58 8.43 1.24
N LEU A 38 -4.02 7.55 2.07
CA LEU A 38 -4.79 6.53 2.81
C LEU A 38 -5.84 7.17 3.74
N GLU A 39 -5.45 8.20 4.51
CA GLU A 39 -6.38 8.93 5.37
C GLU A 39 -7.46 9.66 4.56
N GLN A 40 -7.10 10.26 3.42
CA GLN A 40 -8.06 10.91 2.54
C GLN A 40 -9.05 9.90 1.96
N LEU A 41 -8.61 8.72 1.54
CA LEU A 41 -9.48 7.68 0.99
C LEU A 41 -10.45 7.12 2.05
N ARG A 42 -9.98 6.97 3.30
CA ARG A 42 -10.85 6.60 4.44
C ARG A 42 -11.87 7.69 4.77
N LYS A 43 -11.48 8.96 4.68
CA LYS A 43 -12.36 10.09 5.02
C LYS A 43 -13.36 10.43 3.91
N ARG A 44 -12.96 10.28 2.64
CA ARG A 44 -13.77 10.57 1.45
C ARG A 44 -14.31 9.29 0.82
N GLU A 45 -14.78 8.37 1.66
CA GLU A 45 -15.17 7.03 1.22
C GLU A 45 -16.33 7.03 0.20
N ALA A 46 -17.13 8.10 0.12
CA ALA A 46 -18.23 8.25 -0.84
C ALA A 46 -17.94 9.15 -2.06
N ASP A 47 -16.93 10.03 -2.00
CA ASP A 47 -16.78 11.14 -2.98
C ASP A 47 -15.80 10.87 -4.14
N CYS A 48 -15.00 9.80 -4.06
CA CYS A 48 -14.01 9.52 -5.11
C CYS A 48 -14.62 8.73 -6.26
N SER A 49 -14.54 9.27 -7.48
CA SER A 49 -15.02 8.58 -8.67
C SER A 49 -14.17 7.33 -8.97
N PRO A 50 -14.77 6.24 -9.44
CA PRO A 50 -14.08 4.97 -9.72
C PRO A 50 -13.01 5.11 -10.82
N GLU A 51 -13.17 6.06 -11.74
CA GLU A 51 -12.19 6.39 -12.76
C GLU A 51 -10.92 6.96 -12.14
N TYR A 52 -11.05 7.91 -11.20
CA TYR A 52 -9.91 8.46 -10.46
C TYR A 52 -9.20 7.38 -9.66
N LEU A 53 -9.94 6.53 -8.94
CA LEU A 53 -9.36 5.42 -8.17
C LEU A 53 -8.59 4.43 -9.05
N SER A 54 -9.08 4.19 -10.28
CA SER A 54 -8.40 3.34 -11.26
C SER A 54 -7.03 3.90 -11.67
N THR A 55 -6.87 5.22 -11.72
CA THR A 55 -5.57 5.86 -12.01
C THR A 55 -4.56 5.70 -10.88
N LEU A 56 -5.00 5.45 -9.65
CA LEU A 56 -4.11 5.29 -8.48
C LEU A 56 -3.43 3.92 -8.43
N ILE A 57 -4.04 2.87 -8.98
CA ILE A 57 -3.50 1.49 -8.97
C ILE A 57 -2.06 1.42 -9.51
N PRO A 58 -1.72 1.96 -10.70
CA PRO A 58 -0.34 1.91 -11.20
C PRO A 58 0.65 2.69 -10.33
N HIS A 59 0.22 3.71 -9.59
CA HIS A 59 1.06 4.46 -8.66
C HIS A 59 1.33 3.70 -7.35
N VAL A 60 0.40 2.85 -6.92
CA VAL A 60 0.51 2.04 -5.70
C VAL A 60 1.34 0.77 -5.94
N LEU A 61 1.34 0.21 -7.16
CA LEU A 61 2.14 -0.96 -7.53
C LEU A 61 3.63 -0.89 -7.11
N PRO A 62 4.40 0.17 -7.42
CA PRO A 62 5.79 0.26 -6.99
C PRO A 62 5.93 0.41 -5.47
N CYS A 63 4.93 0.97 -4.78
CA CYS A 63 4.95 1.12 -3.31
C CYS A 63 4.80 -0.23 -2.60
N LEU A 64 4.12 -1.23 -3.20
CA LEU A 64 4.02 -2.59 -2.66
C LEU A 64 5.37 -3.31 -2.58
N ARG A 65 6.27 -2.97 -3.51
CA ARG A 65 7.62 -3.54 -3.62
C ARG A 65 8.69 -2.65 -2.99
N ASP A 66 8.29 -1.61 -2.26
CA ASP A 66 9.20 -0.72 -1.58
C ASP A 66 9.93 -1.46 -0.44
N HIS A 67 11.22 -1.16 -0.25
CA HIS A 67 12.03 -1.76 0.81
C HIS A 67 11.54 -1.34 2.21
N ASN A 68 10.84 -0.22 2.32
CA ASN A 68 10.25 0.23 3.58
C ASN A 68 8.93 -0.51 3.85
N SER A 69 8.93 -1.36 4.89
CA SER A 69 7.76 -2.14 5.29
C SER A 69 6.54 -1.27 5.61
N LYS A 70 6.72 -0.06 6.14
CA LYS A 70 5.63 0.87 6.43
C LYS A 70 4.97 1.40 5.16
N ILE A 71 5.77 1.74 4.14
CA ILE A 71 5.26 2.22 2.85
C ILE A 71 4.47 1.11 2.16
N ALA A 72 5.04 -0.09 2.12
CA ALA A 72 4.38 -1.24 1.51
C ALA A 72 3.13 -1.70 2.27
N GLN A 73 3.11 -1.58 3.60
CA GLN A 73 1.90 -1.86 4.39
C GLN A 73 0.81 -0.83 4.11
N ALA A 74 1.14 0.47 4.10
CA ALA A 74 0.19 1.51 3.74
C ALA A 74 -0.32 1.35 2.28
N ALA A 75 0.56 0.92 1.36
CA ALA A 75 0.17 0.59 -0.01
C ALA A 75 -0.79 -0.60 -0.09
N LEU A 76 -0.63 -1.63 0.74
CA LEU A 76 -1.59 -2.73 0.85
C LEU A 76 -2.96 -2.27 1.37
N GLU A 77 -2.97 -1.38 2.36
CA GLU A 77 -4.21 -0.80 2.90
C GLU A 77 -4.93 0.08 1.85
N ILE A 78 -4.18 0.87 1.08
CA ILE A 78 -4.75 1.62 -0.05
C ILE A 78 -5.30 0.66 -1.09
N LEU A 79 -4.55 -0.38 -1.44
CA LEU A 79 -4.96 -1.34 -2.46
C LEU A 79 -6.25 -2.08 -2.07
N GLU A 80 -6.42 -2.44 -0.80
CA GLU A 80 -7.67 -3.02 -0.29
C GLU A 80 -8.86 -2.09 -0.57
N LEU A 81 -8.74 -0.80 -0.22
CA LEU A 81 -9.78 0.20 -0.45
C LEU A 81 -10.04 0.46 -1.94
N LEU A 82 -8.99 0.44 -2.77
CA LEU A 82 -9.13 0.62 -4.21
C LEU A 82 -9.87 -0.56 -4.84
N VAL A 83 -9.46 -1.79 -4.54
CA VAL A 83 -10.04 -3.01 -5.12
C VAL A 83 -11.52 -3.14 -4.81
N ALA A 84 -11.96 -2.72 -3.61
CA ALA A 84 -13.37 -2.72 -3.23
C ALA A 84 -14.24 -1.70 -4.01
N ARG A 85 -13.62 -0.69 -4.64
CA ARG A 85 -14.31 0.48 -5.21
C ARG A 85 -14.11 0.67 -6.71
N VAL A 86 -13.07 0.07 -7.30
CA VAL A 86 -12.83 0.16 -8.74
C VAL A 86 -13.62 -0.91 -9.51
N PRO A 87 -13.92 -0.68 -10.80
CA PRO A 87 -14.63 -1.67 -11.62
C PRO A 87 -13.83 -2.96 -11.76
N GLU A 88 -14.52 -4.11 -11.81
CA GLU A 88 -13.90 -5.43 -12.01
C GLU A 88 -12.94 -5.43 -13.21
N ALA A 89 -13.32 -4.79 -14.33
CA ALA A 89 -12.51 -4.72 -15.54
C ALA A 89 -11.13 -4.08 -15.29
N THR A 90 -11.07 -3.07 -14.41
CA THR A 90 -9.82 -2.43 -14.00
C THR A 90 -8.98 -3.40 -13.17
N VAL A 91 -9.55 -4.02 -12.15
CA VAL A 91 -8.82 -4.98 -11.29
C VAL A 91 -8.29 -6.14 -12.14
N ARG A 92 -9.09 -6.65 -13.08
CA ARG A 92 -8.71 -7.71 -14.01
C ARG A 92 -7.51 -7.33 -14.87
N SER A 93 -7.48 -6.08 -15.36
CA SER A 93 -6.40 -5.57 -16.20
C SER A 93 -5.06 -5.53 -15.45
N TYR A 94 -5.09 -5.20 -14.16
CA TYR A 94 -3.88 -5.16 -13.31
C TYR A 94 -3.61 -6.44 -12.53
N PHE A 95 -4.52 -7.43 -12.57
CA PHE A 95 -4.47 -8.63 -11.73
C PHE A 95 -3.13 -9.35 -11.80
N LYS A 96 -2.55 -9.52 -13.00
CA LYS A 96 -1.27 -10.20 -13.16
C LYS A 96 -0.12 -9.50 -12.42
N LEU A 97 -0.06 -8.17 -12.45
CA LEU A 97 0.97 -7.37 -11.80
C LEU A 97 0.76 -7.29 -10.28
N LEU A 98 -0.50 -7.12 -9.88
CA LEU A 98 -0.91 -7.14 -8.48
C LEU A 98 -0.58 -8.49 -7.84
N TRP A 99 -0.89 -9.59 -8.53
CA TRP A 99 -0.65 -10.93 -8.06
C TRP A 99 0.82 -11.21 -7.75
N ILE A 100 1.73 -10.83 -8.65
CA ILE A 100 3.18 -11.02 -8.44
C ILE A 100 3.63 -10.28 -7.18
N SER A 101 3.22 -9.01 -7.04
CA SER A 101 3.56 -8.19 -5.88
C SER A 101 2.94 -8.74 -4.59
N LEU A 102 1.71 -9.24 -4.63
CA LEU A 102 1.02 -9.79 -3.48
C LEU A 102 1.63 -11.11 -3.02
N VAL A 103 2.02 -12.00 -3.93
CA VAL A 103 2.64 -13.28 -3.57
C VAL A 103 3.99 -13.07 -2.86
N GLU A 104 4.77 -12.10 -3.30
CA GLU A 104 6.00 -11.69 -2.60
C GLU A 104 5.69 -11.25 -1.15
N ARG A 105 4.60 -10.49 -0.95
CA ARG A 105 4.22 -9.93 0.37
C ARG A 105 3.36 -10.84 1.24
N LEU A 106 2.76 -11.90 0.69
CA LEU A 106 2.02 -12.92 1.44
C LEU A 106 2.92 -13.60 2.48
N GLY A 107 4.23 -13.66 2.26
CA GLY A 107 5.16 -14.21 3.27
C GLY A 107 5.45 -13.25 4.42
N ASP A 108 5.22 -11.94 4.23
CA ASP A 108 5.71 -10.88 5.10
C ASP A 108 4.58 -10.20 5.91
N SER A 109 3.36 -10.14 5.35
CA SER A 109 2.26 -9.39 5.95
C SER A 109 0.92 -10.13 5.83
N LYS A 110 0.20 -10.20 6.95
CA LYS A 110 -1.20 -10.67 6.97
C LYS A 110 -2.10 -9.79 6.12
N LYS A 111 -1.78 -8.50 5.97
CA LYS A 111 -2.58 -7.55 5.17
C LYS A 111 -2.63 -7.95 3.69
N ALA A 112 -1.56 -8.55 3.16
CA ALA A 112 -1.55 -9.07 1.80
C ALA A 112 -2.56 -10.19 1.60
N ALA A 113 -2.78 -11.04 2.60
CA ALA A 113 -3.81 -12.08 2.57
C ALA A 113 -5.22 -11.48 2.53
N GLU A 114 -5.47 -10.40 3.28
CA GLU A 114 -6.75 -9.69 3.27
C GLU A 114 -7.04 -9.06 1.91
N VAL A 115 -6.05 -8.41 1.29
CA VAL A 115 -6.17 -7.86 -0.06
C VAL A 115 -6.47 -8.95 -1.09
N VAL A 116 -5.86 -10.14 -0.97
CA VAL A 116 -6.17 -11.27 -1.87
C VAL A 116 -7.62 -11.74 -1.72
N VAL A 117 -8.16 -11.72 -0.49
CA VAL A 117 -9.58 -12.01 -0.26
C VAL A 117 -10.44 -10.94 -0.94
N GLU A 118 -10.11 -9.66 -0.80
CA GLU A 118 -10.85 -8.56 -1.42
C GLU A 118 -10.83 -8.65 -2.95
N ILE A 119 -9.68 -8.96 -3.54
CA ILE A 119 -9.55 -9.22 -4.97
C ILE A 119 -10.44 -10.40 -5.39
N SER A 120 -10.57 -11.45 -4.57
CA SER A 120 -11.47 -12.57 -4.87
C SER A 120 -12.96 -12.24 -4.74
N VAL A 121 -13.31 -11.13 -4.09
CA VAL A 121 -14.68 -10.60 -4.04
C VAL A 121 -14.94 -9.70 -5.24
N ALA A 122 -13.96 -8.87 -5.61
CA ALA A 122 -14.04 -7.96 -6.75
C ALA A 122 -13.93 -8.67 -8.12
N LEU A 123 -13.33 -9.86 -8.18
CA LEU A 123 -13.16 -10.70 -9.37
C LEU A 123 -13.81 -12.07 -9.17
N ASP A 124 -13.70 -12.92 -10.19
CA ASP A 124 -14.08 -14.32 -10.11
C ASP A 124 -13.22 -15.12 -9.10
N VAL A 125 -13.89 -15.72 -8.12
CA VAL A 125 -13.28 -16.52 -7.05
C VAL A 125 -12.46 -17.69 -7.61
N SER A 126 -12.91 -18.30 -8.70
CA SER A 126 -12.25 -19.45 -9.32
C SER A 126 -10.88 -19.06 -9.83
N THR A 127 -10.78 -17.92 -10.50
CA THR A 127 -9.52 -17.37 -11.02
C THR A 127 -8.49 -17.17 -9.90
N VAL A 128 -8.90 -16.56 -8.79
CA VAL A 128 -7.99 -16.33 -7.64
C VAL A 128 -7.62 -17.64 -6.95
N LEU A 129 -8.57 -18.57 -6.83
CA LEU A 129 -8.34 -19.86 -6.18
C LEU A 129 -7.40 -20.75 -6.99
N GLU A 130 -7.45 -20.73 -8.31
CA GLU A 130 -6.45 -21.39 -9.17
C GLU A 130 -5.05 -20.85 -8.93
N LYS A 131 -4.88 -19.52 -8.87
CA LYS A 131 -3.58 -18.92 -8.56
C LYS A 131 -3.11 -19.22 -7.14
N LEU A 132 -4.02 -19.30 -6.17
CA LEU A 132 -3.69 -19.69 -4.80
C LEU A 132 -3.24 -21.15 -4.70
N LYS A 133 -3.80 -22.06 -5.52
CA LYS A 133 -3.34 -23.45 -5.58
C LYS A 133 -1.86 -23.52 -5.95
N ASP A 134 -1.41 -22.74 -6.92
CA ASP A 134 0.02 -22.67 -7.27
C ASP A 134 0.89 -22.23 -6.08
N CYS A 135 0.39 -21.27 -5.28
CA CYS A 135 1.08 -20.76 -4.10
C CYS A 135 1.13 -21.75 -2.93
N THR A 136 0.30 -22.81 -2.90
CA THR A 136 0.38 -23.84 -1.86
C THR A 136 1.70 -24.63 -1.90
N ARG A 137 2.38 -24.64 -3.05
CA ARG A 137 3.68 -25.29 -3.26
C ARG A 137 4.85 -24.31 -3.23
N HIS A 138 4.62 -23.06 -2.81
CA HIS A 138 5.64 -22.02 -2.83
C HIS A 138 6.83 -22.34 -1.91
N LYS A 139 8.05 -21.98 -2.34
CA LYS A 139 9.30 -22.18 -1.57
C LYS A 139 9.20 -21.60 -0.16
N ASN A 140 8.62 -20.40 -0.03
CA ASN A 140 8.46 -19.72 1.25
C ASN A 140 7.32 -20.36 2.07
N TRP A 141 7.64 -20.90 3.25
CA TRP A 141 6.67 -21.56 4.13
C TRP A 141 5.64 -20.60 4.71
N ARG A 142 6.00 -19.33 4.95
CA ARG A 142 5.08 -18.30 5.45
C ARG A 142 3.99 -18.00 4.43
N THR A 143 4.37 -17.91 3.15
CA THR A 143 3.43 -17.77 2.03
C THR A 143 2.46 -18.94 2.00
N ARG A 144 2.93 -20.18 2.15
CA ARG A 144 2.03 -21.36 2.19
C ARG A 144 1.02 -21.28 3.33
N GLU A 145 1.47 -20.84 4.50
CA GLU A 145 0.60 -20.73 5.67
C GLU A 145 -0.44 -19.60 5.52
N GLN A 146 -0.05 -18.44 5.00
CA GLN A 146 -1.01 -17.38 4.69
C GLN A 146 -2.02 -17.82 3.62
N VAL A 147 -1.59 -18.54 2.58
CA VAL A 147 -2.50 -19.10 1.56
C VAL A 147 -3.49 -20.07 2.17
N ARG A 148 -3.04 -20.95 3.07
CA ARG A 148 -3.93 -21.85 3.83
C ARG A 148 -4.94 -21.05 4.65
N GLY A 149 -4.47 -19.99 5.31
CA GLY A 149 -5.32 -19.05 6.06
C GLY A 149 -6.35 -18.35 5.17
N VAL A 150 -5.99 -17.92 3.95
CA VAL A 150 -6.93 -17.31 2.98
C VAL A 150 -7.96 -18.31 2.47
N VAL A 151 -7.54 -19.54 2.20
CA VAL A 151 -8.44 -20.61 1.73
C VAL A 151 -9.39 -21.05 2.85
N SER A 152 -8.90 -21.14 4.09
CA SER A 152 -9.69 -21.58 5.27
C SER A 152 -10.53 -20.45 5.88
N GLY A 153 -10.00 -19.23 5.92
CA GLY A 153 -10.61 -18.04 6.52
C GLY A 153 -11.68 -17.38 5.65
N ARG A 154 -11.73 -17.70 4.35
CA ARG A 154 -12.85 -17.32 3.47
C ARG A 154 -14.21 -17.87 3.92
N THR A 155 -14.24 -18.86 4.80
CA THR A 155 -15.47 -19.33 5.46
C THR A 155 -16.07 -18.29 6.41
N GLN A 156 -15.29 -17.33 6.94
CA GLN A 156 -15.81 -16.36 7.93
C GLN A 156 -16.20 -14.99 7.35
N ARG A 157 -15.47 -14.43 6.37
CA ARG A 157 -15.77 -13.05 5.90
C ARG A 157 -17.06 -12.91 5.08
N LYS A 158 -17.57 -13.98 4.46
CA LYS A 158 -18.91 -13.94 3.82
C LYS A 158 -20.05 -13.73 4.84
N ALA A 159 -19.85 -14.07 6.11
CA ALA A 159 -20.87 -13.87 7.13
C ALA A 159 -21.04 -12.41 7.56
N THR A 160 -20.01 -11.56 7.40
CA THR A 160 -20.07 -10.15 7.86
C THR A 160 -20.50 -9.18 6.76
N PHE A 161 -20.16 -9.42 5.49
CA PHE A 161 -20.54 -8.51 4.40
C PHE A 161 -22.03 -8.60 4.03
N LEU A 162 -22.68 -9.74 4.29
CA LEU A 162 -24.13 -9.90 4.14
C LEU A 162 -24.95 -9.29 5.30
N LEU A 163 -24.30 -8.81 6.37
CA LEU A 163 -24.97 -8.14 7.50
C LEU A 163 -24.96 -6.61 7.40
N LEU A 164 -24.39 -6.03 6.34
CA LEU A 164 -24.24 -4.58 6.18
C LEU A 164 -24.94 -3.98 4.95
N ILE A 165 -25.84 -4.72 4.30
CA ILE A 165 -26.79 -4.13 3.34
C ILE A 165 -28.12 -3.96 4.07
N PRO A 166 -28.49 -2.74 4.50
CA PRO A 166 -29.86 -2.48 4.89
C PRO A 166 -30.73 -2.62 3.64
N GLY A 167 -31.71 -3.53 3.71
CA GLY A 167 -32.81 -3.62 2.73
C GLY A 167 -33.78 -2.45 2.87
#